data_AF-A0A534BXF7-F1
#
_entry.id   AF-A0A534BXF7-F1
#
_cell.length_a   1.000
_cell.length_b   1.000
_cell.length_c   1.000
_cell.angle_alpha   90.00
_cell.angle_beta   90.00
_cell.angle_gamma   90.00
#
_symmetry.space_group_name_H-M   'P 1'
#
loop_
_entity.id
_entity.type
_entity.pdbx_description
1 polymer ?
#
loop_
_entity_poly.entity_id
_entity_poly.type
_entity_poly.pdbx_seq_one_letter_code
_entity_poly.pdbx_strand_id
1 'polypeptide(L)'
;MNIKILLNPLVAERKLSRGDRNRLLSRQTSEVASLVLRNNYLQSQALSTLEAQSAARLPEFQHLIRSLERSGELSRALEFLPSDDELAERRKSGIGLTRPELAILLAYSKIWLNNHLLASDVPEDPYLSAELERYFPAPVRERFPRAIARHRLRREIIATATTNSLVNRMGPTFVPRAQEDTGAGPAQVARAYSAAREIFAMRALWEHIEALDNKVPAGLQYEGSFQTSRLLRHATYWLLTSRSSLQVDAAVGEFRAGVRALEAEIPQALTGAELTRFEESRARLAASGMPPPLASRVASLEALNAALDIVEISAAHRASVSETARVYFEVGTRIGFDWLRARIEKLAVDGPWQAIARTGLRDAALRVQRRLSERVLARSERGSAEARVGAWAESAGNDLALWQRTLADMRAAGAGDFATLTVGVESVRRLAG
;
A
#
# COMPACT_ATOMS: atom_id res chain seq x y z
N MET A 1 10.45 26.77 13.49
CA MET A 1 11.70 26.56 14.26
C MET A 1 12.84 26.10 13.35
N ASN A 2 12.66 25.04 12.58
CA ASN A 2 13.72 24.41 11.75
C ASN A 2 14.39 25.36 10.74
N ILE A 3 13.64 26.26 10.09
CA ILE A 3 14.24 27.29 9.21
C ILE A 3 15.19 28.22 10.00
N LYS A 4 14.89 28.54 11.27
CA LYS A 4 15.78 29.34 12.10
C LYS A 4 17.07 28.57 12.44
N ILE A 5 16.96 27.28 12.73
CA ILE A 5 18.10 26.39 13.00
C ILE A 5 19.02 26.30 11.78
N LEU A 6 18.43 26.19 10.58
CA LEU A 6 19.14 26.23 9.30
C LEU A 6 19.93 27.54 9.08
N LEU A 7 19.30 28.69 9.32
CA LEU A 7 19.84 30.00 8.94
C LEU A 7 20.79 30.61 9.98
N ASN A 8 20.67 30.24 11.25
CA ASN A 8 21.48 30.81 12.34
C ASN A 8 23.00 30.64 12.12
N PRO A 9 23.52 29.47 11.69
CA PRO A 9 24.93 29.31 11.35
C PRO A 9 25.40 30.27 10.24
N LEU A 10 24.58 30.47 9.19
CA LEU A 10 24.92 31.39 8.09
C LEU A 10 25.02 32.84 8.56
N VAL A 11 24.20 33.23 9.54
CA VAL A 11 24.29 34.54 10.18
C VAL A 11 25.55 34.66 11.02
N ALA A 12 25.89 33.63 11.80
CA ALA A 12 27.11 33.60 12.60
C ALA A 12 28.38 33.71 11.73
N GLU A 13 28.39 33.02 10.57
CA GLU A 13 29.45 33.06 9.58
C GLU A 13 29.44 34.33 8.69
N ARG A 14 28.56 35.30 8.98
CA ARG A 14 28.37 36.55 8.19
C ARG A 14 28.01 36.32 6.71
N LYS A 15 27.57 35.12 6.33
CA LYS A 15 27.07 34.77 4.98
C LYS A 15 25.64 35.22 4.73
N LEU A 16 24.90 35.58 5.78
CA LEU A 16 23.55 36.14 5.72
C LEU A 16 23.40 37.22 6.79
N SER A 17 22.91 38.41 6.43
CA SER A 17 22.64 39.44 7.43
C SER A 17 21.41 39.09 8.27
N ARG A 18 21.35 39.57 9.53
CA ARG A 18 20.14 39.41 10.38
C ARG A 18 18.89 40.02 9.72
N GLY A 19 19.05 41.16 9.05
CA GLY A 19 17.96 41.82 8.32
C GLY A 19 17.43 40.97 7.17
N ASP A 20 18.33 40.39 6.36
CA ASP A 20 17.94 39.51 5.25
C ASP A 20 17.29 38.22 5.72
N ARG A 21 17.78 37.63 6.82
CA ARG A 21 17.13 36.47 7.47
C ARG A 21 15.69 36.81 7.85
N ASN A 22 15.47 37.93 8.53
CA ASN A 22 14.13 38.29 9.01
C ASN A 22 13.18 38.59 7.84
N ARG A 23 13.66 39.28 6.79
CA ARG A 23 12.91 39.48 5.55
C ARG A 23 12.55 38.16 4.88
N LEU A 24 13.48 37.22 4.80
CA LEU A 24 13.24 35.89 4.23
C LEU A 24 12.16 35.14 5.02
N LEU A 25 12.29 35.09 6.35
CA LEU A 25 11.31 34.43 7.22
C LEU A 25 9.90 35.04 7.07
N SER A 26 9.81 36.37 6.99
CA SER A 26 8.55 37.08 6.79
C SER A 26 7.92 36.74 5.43
N ARG A 27 8.71 36.76 4.34
CA ARG A 27 8.22 36.44 2.98
C ARG A 27 7.75 34.99 2.82
N GLN A 28 8.27 34.06 3.62
CA GLN A 28 7.92 32.64 3.54
C GLN A 28 6.69 32.25 4.38
N THR A 29 6.07 33.21 5.09
CA THR A 29 4.96 32.92 6.01
C THR A 29 3.82 32.15 5.33
N SER A 30 3.40 32.57 4.13
CA SER A 30 2.31 31.92 3.40
C SER A 30 2.62 30.48 3.03
N GLU A 31 3.84 30.18 2.60
CA GLU A 31 4.22 28.81 2.22
C GLU A 31 4.36 27.91 3.45
N VAL A 32 4.93 28.42 4.54
CA VAL A 32 4.97 27.69 5.81
C VAL A 32 3.56 27.41 6.31
N ALA A 33 2.64 28.37 6.21
CA ALA A 33 1.24 28.17 6.55
C ALA A 33 0.61 27.05 5.69
N SER A 34 0.83 27.04 4.37
CA SER A 34 0.37 25.99 3.48
C SER A 34 0.91 24.60 3.87
N LEU A 35 2.19 24.48 4.23
CA LEU A 35 2.79 23.22 4.69
C LEU A 35 2.17 22.73 6.01
N VAL A 36 1.91 23.65 6.94
CA VAL A 36 1.24 23.32 8.21
C VAL A 36 -0.21 22.89 7.97
N LEU A 37 -0.96 23.62 7.14
CA LEU A 37 -2.33 23.26 6.77
C LEU A 37 -2.39 21.91 6.06
N ARG A 38 -1.44 21.63 5.16
CA ARG A 38 -1.32 20.33 4.51
C ARG A 38 -1.14 19.19 5.51
N ASN A 39 -0.29 19.38 6.52
CA ASN A 39 -0.08 18.37 7.55
C ASN A 39 -1.37 18.14 8.38
N ASN A 40 -2.05 19.22 8.79
CA ASN A 40 -3.32 19.11 9.53
C ASN A 40 -4.40 18.40 8.70
N TYR A 41 -4.52 18.75 7.43
CA TYR A 41 -5.46 18.09 6.50
C TYR A 41 -5.23 16.58 6.46
N LEU A 42 -3.98 16.14 6.27
CA LEU A 42 -3.64 14.71 6.20
C LEU A 42 -3.92 13.96 7.51
N GLN A 43 -3.70 14.59 8.67
CA GLN A 43 -3.99 13.97 9.96
C GLN A 43 -5.49 13.81 10.20
N SER A 44 -6.28 14.84 9.88
CA SER A 44 -7.73 14.78 9.96
C SER A 44 -8.31 13.72 9.02
N GLN A 45 -7.78 13.64 7.78
CA GLN A 45 -8.15 12.61 6.82
C GLN A 45 -7.81 11.20 7.32
N ALA A 46 -6.63 11.02 7.91
CA ALA A 46 -6.21 9.74 8.50
C ALA A 46 -7.20 9.29 9.59
N LEU A 47 -7.59 10.20 10.49
CA LEU A 47 -8.57 9.90 11.54
C LEU A 47 -9.94 9.53 10.98
N SER A 48 -10.44 10.27 9.99
CA SER A 48 -11.73 9.95 9.37
C SER A 48 -11.72 8.61 8.63
N THR A 49 -10.61 8.28 7.96
CA THR A 49 -10.44 6.98 7.31
C THR A 49 -10.38 5.83 8.32
N LEU A 50 -9.70 6.04 9.46
CA LEU A 50 -9.64 5.08 10.55
C LEU A 50 -11.00 4.88 11.21
N GLU A 51 -11.73 5.96 11.47
CA GLU A 51 -13.08 5.93 12.05
C GLU A 51 -14.05 5.14 11.18
N ALA A 52 -14.03 5.37 9.86
CA ALA A 52 -14.88 4.66 8.89
C ALA A 52 -14.64 3.13 8.88
N GLN A 53 -13.46 2.68 9.31
CA GLN A 53 -13.11 1.25 9.39
C GLN A 53 -13.01 0.73 10.82
N SER A 54 -13.37 1.55 11.80
CA SER A 54 -13.00 1.35 13.20
C SER A 54 -13.58 0.07 13.79
N ALA A 55 -14.88 -0.15 13.55
CA ALA A 55 -15.59 -1.35 14.00
C ALA A 55 -15.02 -2.64 13.37
N ALA A 56 -14.83 -2.63 12.05
CA ALA A 56 -14.33 -3.79 11.31
C ALA A 56 -12.88 -4.14 11.70
N ARG A 57 -12.09 -3.15 12.10
CA ARG A 57 -10.66 -3.31 12.43
C ARG A 57 -10.38 -3.27 13.94
N LEU A 58 -11.42 -3.32 14.78
CA LEU A 58 -11.27 -3.28 16.23
C LEU A 58 -10.28 -4.31 16.79
N PRO A 59 -10.24 -5.58 16.29
CA PRO A 59 -9.24 -6.54 16.74
C PRO A 59 -7.80 -6.11 16.45
N GLU A 60 -7.55 -5.42 15.34
CA GLU A 60 -6.22 -4.89 15.01
C GLU A 60 -5.81 -3.78 15.98
N PHE A 61 -6.74 -2.88 16.33
CA PHE A 61 -6.46 -1.82 17.29
C PHE A 61 -6.26 -2.35 18.71
N GLN A 62 -7.05 -3.34 19.13
CA GLN A 62 -6.86 -4.01 20.41
C GLN A 62 -5.48 -4.67 20.50
N HIS A 63 -5.05 -5.35 19.43
CA HIS A 63 -3.72 -5.94 19.37
C HIS A 63 -2.61 -4.88 19.45
N LEU A 64 -2.75 -3.76 18.74
CA LEU A 64 -1.81 -2.64 18.81
C LEU A 64 -1.72 -2.06 20.21
N ILE A 65 -2.85 -1.82 20.88
CA ILE A 65 -2.90 -1.34 22.27
C ILE A 65 -2.07 -2.25 23.17
N ARG A 66 -2.35 -3.56 23.14
CA ARG A 66 -1.61 -4.55 23.96
C ARG A 66 -0.11 -4.57 23.64
N SER A 67 0.27 -4.41 22.37
CA SER A 67 1.69 -4.38 21.99
C SER A 67 2.41 -3.12 22.47
N LEU A 68 1.76 -1.96 22.42
CA LEU A 68 2.30 -0.72 22.98
C LEU A 68 2.38 -0.75 24.51
N GLU A 69 1.40 -1.36 25.19
CA GLU A 69 1.47 -1.56 26.64
C GLU A 69 2.60 -2.49 27.06
N ARG A 70 2.74 -3.64 26.38
CA ARG A 70 3.81 -4.62 26.67
C ARG A 70 5.21 -4.05 26.45
N SER A 71 5.36 -3.09 25.55
CA SER A 71 6.64 -2.41 25.31
C SER A 71 6.87 -1.23 26.26
N GLY A 72 5.91 -0.90 27.14
CA GLY A 72 5.99 0.23 28.06
C GLY A 72 5.79 1.59 27.40
N GLU A 73 5.43 1.63 26.12
CA GLU A 73 5.22 2.85 25.35
C GLU A 73 3.87 3.50 25.66
N LEU A 74 2.87 2.71 26.07
CA LEU A 74 1.49 3.17 26.32
C LEU A 74 0.99 2.70 27.69
N SER A 75 0.22 3.55 28.36
CA SER A 75 -0.58 3.17 29.53
C SER A 75 -2.04 3.49 29.23
N ARG A 76 -2.90 2.47 29.08
CA ARG A 76 -4.33 2.67 28.80
C ARG A 76 -5.03 3.49 29.86
N ALA A 77 -4.66 3.29 31.13
CA ALA A 77 -5.28 4.00 32.25
C ALA A 77 -5.00 5.50 32.20
N LEU A 78 -3.79 5.91 31.78
CA LEU A 78 -3.44 7.33 31.64
C LEU A 78 -4.11 7.97 30.42
N GLU A 79 -4.28 7.21 29.35
CA GLU A 79 -4.85 7.67 28.07
C GLU A 79 -6.37 7.46 27.97
N PHE A 80 -7.02 6.95 29.01
CA PHE A 80 -8.46 6.64 29.06
C PHE A 80 -8.92 5.72 27.90
N LEU A 81 -8.05 4.81 27.46
CA LEU A 81 -8.38 3.82 26.44
C LEU A 81 -9.23 2.69 27.06
N PRO A 82 -10.21 2.14 26.32
CA PRO A 82 -11.11 1.10 26.82
C PRO A 82 -10.31 -0.13 27.23
N SER A 83 -10.76 -0.85 28.25
CA SER A 83 -10.28 -2.16 28.73
C SER A 83 -10.63 -3.31 27.75
N ASP A 84 -10.08 -4.50 27.99
CA ASP A 84 -10.28 -5.64 27.09
C ASP A 84 -11.74 -6.14 27.12
N ASP A 85 -12.39 -6.04 28.27
CA ASP A 85 -13.81 -6.38 28.43
C ASP A 85 -14.70 -5.37 27.69
N GLU A 86 -14.41 -4.07 27.80
CA GLU A 86 -15.13 -3.04 27.04
C GLU A 86 -14.95 -3.21 25.53
N LEU A 87 -13.73 -3.53 25.07
CA LEU A 87 -13.48 -3.81 23.66
C LEU A 87 -14.23 -5.05 23.17
N ALA A 88 -14.35 -6.09 24.00
CA ALA A 88 -15.12 -7.29 23.67
C ALA A 88 -16.62 -6.97 23.52
N GLU A 89 -17.20 -6.17 24.43
CA GLU A 89 -18.60 -5.74 24.35
C GLU A 89 -18.86 -4.83 23.15
N ARG A 90 -17.96 -3.88 22.87
CA ARG A 90 -18.01 -3.05 21.66
C ARG A 90 -17.96 -3.89 20.39
N ARG A 91 -17.10 -4.92 20.33
CA ARG A 91 -17.04 -5.86 19.20
C ARG A 91 -18.36 -6.57 18.97
N LYS A 92 -19.00 -7.09 20.02
CA LYS A 92 -20.34 -7.72 19.93
C LYS A 92 -21.41 -6.77 19.42
N SER A 93 -21.27 -5.49 19.75
CA SER A 93 -22.20 -4.42 19.37
C SER A 93 -21.88 -3.78 18.01
N GLY A 94 -20.81 -4.21 17.33
CA GLY A 94 -20.36 -3.62 16.07
C GLY A 94 -19.84 -2.17 16.22
N ILE A 95 -19.41 -1.78 17.41
CA ILE A 95 -18.93 -0.44 17.73
C ILE A 95 -17.40 -0.43 17.69
N GLY A 96 -16.81 0.57 17.03
CA GLY A 96 -15.35 0.75 16.96
C GLY A 96 -14.77 1.60 18.09
N LEU A 97 -13.50 1.96 17.92
CA LEU A 97 -12.89 3.08 18.64
C LEU A 97 -13.41 4.42 18.12
N THR A 98 -13.52 5.38 19.03
CA THR A 98 -13.88 6.78 18.78
C THR A 98 -12.70 7.58 18.20
N ARG A 99 -12.97 8.77 17.66
CA ARG A 99 -11.91 9.64 17.11
C ARG A 99 -10.81 10.00 18.12
N PRO A 100 -11.10 10.35 19.39
CA PRO A 100 -10.05 10.60 20.39
C PRO A 100 -9.18 9.36 20.66
N GLU A 101 -9.79 8.19 20.83
CA GLU A 101 -9.08 6.92 21.03
C GLU A 101 -8.19 6.60 19.81
N LEU A 102 -8.69 6.78 18.59
CA LEU A 102 -7.91 6.62 17.36
C LEU A 102 -6.76 7.63 17.24
N ALA A 103 -6.95 8.87 17.71
CA ALA A 103 -5.90 9.88 17.70
C ALA A 103 -4.75 9.53 18.64
N ILE A 104 -5.06 8.97 19.81
CA ILE A 104 -4.07 8.42 20.75
C ILE A 104 -3.26 7.34 20.05
N LEU A 105 -3.91 6.33 19.47
CA LEU A 105 -3.19 5.24 18.78
C LEU A 105 -2.34 5.75 17.61
N LEU A 106 -2.84 6.74 16.86
CA LEU A 106 -2.09 7.37 15.78
C LEU A 106 -0.84 8.09 16.30
N ALA A 107 -0.96 8.81 17.42
CA ALA A 107 0.15 9.53 18.04
C ALA A 107 1.23 8.57 18.57
N TYR A 108 0.85 7.58 19.38
CA TYR A 108 1.80 6.61 19.94
C TYR A 108 2.48 5.77 18.86
N SER A 109 1.75 5.35 17.82
CA SER A 109 2.35 4.64 16.67
C SER A 109 3.38 5.49 15.94
N LYS A 110 3.13 6.81 15.77
CA LYS A 110 4.11 7.74 15.18
C LYS A 110 5.33 7.91 16.06
N ILE A 111 5.17 8.07 17.38
CA ILE A 111 6.30 8.22 18.31
C ILE A 111 7.19 6.98 18.24
N TRP A 112 6.57 5.81 18.40
CA TRP A 112 7.26 4.52 18.35
C TRP A 112 7.99 4.33 17.01
N LEU A 113 7.33 4.56 15.87
CA LEU A 113 7.95 4.41 14.55
C LEU A 113 9.08 5.43 14.35
N ASN A 114 8.87 6.69 14.73
CA ASN A 114 9.87 7.73 14.59
C ASN A 114 11.16 7.39 15.36
N ASN A 115 11.03 6.86 16.58
CA ASN A 115 12.17 6.41 17.38
C ASN A 115 12.95 5.30 16.68
N HIS A 116 12.26 4.29 16.13
CA HIS A 116 12.89 3.20 15.39
C HIS A 116 13.56 3.67 14.09
N LEU A 117 12.93 4.58 13.34
CA LEU A 117 13.52 5.12 12.11
C LEU A 117 14.73 6.00 12.43
N LEU A 118 14.65 6.82 13.49
CA LEU A 118 15.76 7.67 13.92
C LEU A 118 16.96 6.86 14.44
N ALA A 119 16.73 5.70 15.05
CA ALA A 119 17.78 4.78 15.49
C ALA A 119 18.37 3.91 14.36
N SER A 120 17.84 4.01 13.14
CA SER A 120 18.27 3.24 11.97
C SER A 120 19.11 4.05 10.98
N ASP A 121 19.43 3.44 9.84
CA ASP A 121 20.09 4.03 8.69
C ASP A 121 19.10 4.64 7.66
N VAL A 122 17.80 4.65 7.95
CA VAL A 122 16.77 5.27 7.10
C VAL A 122 17.05 6.73 6.78
N PRO A 123 17.52 7.59 7.71
CA PRO A 123 17.86 8.96 7.37
C PRO A 123 19.05 9.12 6.41
N GLU A 124 19.86 8.08 6.21
CA GLU A 124 21.00 8.05 5.29
C GLU A 124 20.63 7.45 3.93
N ASP A 125 19.48 6.79 3.82
CA ASP A 125 18.96 6.26 2.57
C ASP A 125 18.87 7.38 1.50
N PRO A 126 19.47 7.21 0.31
CA PRO A 126 19.54 8.25 -0.70
C PRO A 126 18.16 8.81 -1.08
N TYR A 127 17.17 7.94 -1.27
CA TYR A 127 15.82 8.34 -1.63
C TYR A 127 15.13 9.07 -0.48
N LEU A 128 15.14 8.49 0.72
CA LEU A 128 14.43 9.07 1.87
C LEU A 128 15.07 10.37 2.35
N SER A 129 16.35 10.56 2.09
CA SER A 129 17.03 11.82 2.36
C SER A 129 16.44 13.01 1.60
N ALA A 130 15.81 12.78 0.44
CA ALA A 130 15.13 13.81 -0.32
C ALA A 130 13.89 14.38 0.39
N GLU A 131 13.34 13.68 1.40
CA GLU A 131 12.27 14.22 2.24
C GLU A 131 12.75 15.44 3.06
N LEU A 132 14.05 15.55 3.33
CA LEU A 132 14.65 16.72 3.97
C LEU A 132 14.45 17.97 3.13
N GLU A 133 14.67 17.88 1.82
CA GLU A 133 14.47 19.02 0.93
C GLU A 133 12.99 19.36 0.88
N ARG A 134 12.12 18.38 0.64
CA ARG A 134 10.65 18.54 0.58
C ARG A 134 10.06 19.19 1.84
N TYR A 135 10.69 18.99 3.00
CA TYR A 135 10.29 19.59 4.26
C TYR A 135 10.40 21.13 4.26
N PHE A 136 11.39 21.69 3.56
CA PHE A 136 11.62 23.14 3.55
C PHE A 136 10.82 23.85 2.44
N PRO A 137 10.38 25.10 2.68
CA PRO A 137 9.77 25.96 1.66
C PRO A 137 10.67 26.18 0.44
N ALA A 138 10.10 26.30 -0.76
CA ALA A 138 10.81 26.43 -2.03
C ALA A 138 11.87 27.54 -2.03
N PRO A 139 11.63 28.76 -1.52
CA PRO A 139 12.66 29.79 -1.52
C PRO A 139 13.82 29.49 -0.57
N VAL A 140 13.64 28.62 0.44
CA VAL A 140 14.75 28.11 1.26
C VAL A 140 15.52 27.05 0.47
N ARG A 141 14.82 26.14 -0.22
CA ARG A 141 15.42 25.07 -1.02
C ARG A 141 16.32 25.62 -2.12
N GLU A 142 15.81 26.61 -2.86
CA GLU A 142 16.52 27.23 -3.99
C GLU A 142 17.75 28.01 -3.53
N ARG A 143 17.62 28.77 -2.44
CA ARG A 143 18.69 29.68 -1.99
C ARG A 143 19.75 29.00 -1.11
N PHE A 144 19.40 27.95 -0.37
CA PHE A 144 20.28 27.34 0.62
C PHE A 144 20.39 25.80 0.53
N PRO A 145 20.52 25.19 -0.66
CA PRO A 145 20.54 23.73 -0.79
C PRO A 145 21.71 23.08 0.00
N ARG A 146 22.90 23.70 -0.03
CA ARG A 146 24.07 23.23 0.73
C ARG A 146 23.87 23.29 2.25
N ALA A 147 23.14 24.29 2.74
CA ALA A 147 22.85 24.40 4.17
C ALA A 147 21.81 23.36 4.59
N ILE A 148 20.82 23.08 3.74
CA ILE A 148 19.82 22.03 3.99
C ILE A 148 20.50 20.67 4.10
N ALA A 149 21.39 20.33 3.17
CA ALA A 149 22.13 19.07 3.21
C ALA A 149 22.94 18.88 4.51
N ARG A 150 23.38 19.97 5.15
CA ARG A 150 24.15 19.99 6.41
C ARG A 150 23.30 20.37 7.62
N HIS A 151 21.97 20.29 7.52
CA HIS A 151 21.09 20.70 8.60
C HIS A 151 21.36 19.87 9.88
N ARG A 152 21.52 20.55 11.02
CA ARG A 152 21.87 19.89 12.29
C ARG A 152 20.85 18.84 12.73
N LEU A 153 19.57 19.05 12.41
CA LEU A 153 18.47 18.11 12.69
C LEU A 153 18.05 17.30 11.45
N ARG A 154 18.98 17.04 10.52
CA ARG A 154 18.67 16.33 9.26
C ARG A 154 18.02 14.98 9.56
N ARG A 155 18.59 14.19 10.47
CA ARG A 155 18.12 12.84 10.79
C ARG A 155 16.70 12.87 11.36
N GLU A 156 16.45 13.76 12.30
CA GLU A 156 15.17 13.95 12.99
C GLU A 156 14.09 14.39 12.01
N ILE A 157 14.39 15.35 11.14
CA ILE A 157 13.42 15.83 10.13
C ILE A 157 13.05 14.70 9.16
N ILE A 158 14.02 13.93 8.66
CA ILE A 158 13.76 12.82 7.74
C ILE A 158 12.94 11.73 8.43
N ALA A 159 13.31 11.30 9.63
CA ALA A 159 12.58 10.29 10.38
C ALA A 159 11.12 10.71 10.64
N THR A 160 10.90 11.97 11.04
CA THR A 160 9.56 12.51 11.28
C THR A 160 8.75 12.66 9.99
N ALA A 161 9.36 13.10 8.89
CA ALA A 161 8.69 13.24 7.60
C ALA A 161 8.27 11.86 7.04
N THR A 162 9.18 10.88 7.07
CA THR A 162 8.92 9.50 6.63
C THR A 162 7.84 8.85 7.49
N THR A 163 7.92 8.98 8.82
CA THR A 163 6.90 8.49 9.76
C THR A 163 5.52 9.06 9.44
N ASN A 164 5.41 10.37 9.30
CA ASN A 164 4.11 11.01 9.00
C ASN A 164 3.57 10.58 7.63
N SER A 165 4.42 10.52 6.61
CA SER A 165 3.98 10.10 5.27
C SER A 165 3.49 8.65 5.23
N LEU A 166 4.03 7.78 6.09
CA LEU A 166 3.64 6.39 6.17
C LEU A 166 2.37 6.24 7.01
N VAL A 167 2.40 6.70 8.26
CA VAL A 167 1.33 6.45 9.24
C VAL A 167 0.03 7.17 8.86
N ASN A 168 0.09 8.38 8.28
CA ASN A 168 -1.12 9.08 7.84
C ASN A 168 -1.85 8.36 6.68
N ARG A 169 -1.16 7.52 5.90
CA ARG A 169 -1.75 6.82 4.74
C ARG A 169 -2.10 5.36 5.05
N MET A 170 -1.26 4.69 5.82
CA MET A 170 -1.40 3.24 6.08
C MET A 170 -2.05 2.94 7.45
N GLY A 171 -2.13 3.94 8.32
CA GLY A 171 -2.67 3.82 9.67
C GLY A 171 -1.66 3.26 10.68
N PRO A 172 -2.03 3.22 11.97
CA PRO A 172 -1.11 2.95 13.07
C PRO A 172 -0.74 1.47 13.21
N THR A 173 -1.54 0.56 12.65
CA THR A 173 -1.34 -0.90 12.76
C THR A 173 -0.43 -1.47 11.67
N PHE A 174 -0.19 -0.73 10.59
CA PHE A 174 0.45 -1.29 9.38
C PHE A 174 1.89 -1.74 9.62
N VAL A 175 2.75 -0.89 10.22
CA VAL A 175 4.16 -1.26 10.42
C VAL A 175 4.31 -2.43 11.39
N PRO A 176 3.74 -2.39 12.63
CA PRO A 176 3.86 -3.52 13.55
C PRO A 176 3.36 -4.83 12.93
N ARG A 177 2.27 -4.76 12.15
CA ARG A 177 1.73 -5.95 11.49
C ARG A 177 2.63 -6.49 10.39
N ALA A 178 3.20 -5.61 9.57
CA ALA A 178 4.18 -6.01 8.56
C ALA A 178 5.41 -6.68 9.21
N GLN A 179 5.85 -6.21 10.38
CA GLN A 179 6.93 -6.87 11.11
C GLN A 179 6.55 -8.27 11.59
N GLU A 180 5.36 -8.42 12.19
CA GLU A 180 4.88 -9.73 12.67
C GLU A 180 4.73 -10.74 11.53
N ASP A 181 4.20 -10.30 10.39
CA ASP A 181 3.91 -11.18 9.27
C ASP A 181 5.15 -11.55 8.45
N THR A 182 6.18 -10.69 8.41
CA THR A 182 7.36 -10.86 7.52
C THR A 182 8.70 -11.00 8.25
N GLY A 183 8.76 -10.67 9.54
CA GLY A 183 10.00 -10.55 10.31
C GLY A 183 10.84 -9.30 9.99
N ALA A 184 10.42 -8.47 9.04
CA ALA A 184 11.16 -7.27 8.65
C ALA A 184 11.17 -6.21 9.77
N GLY A 185 12.26 -5.48 9.92
CA GLY A 185 12.35 -4.34 10.84
C GLY A 185 11.59 -3.09 10.34
N PRO A 186 11.31 -2.09 11.19
CA PRO A 186 10.54 -0.90 10.80
C PRO A 186 11.22 -0.10 9.67
N ALA A 187 12.55 -0.10 9.64
CA ALA A 187 13.36 0.52 8.60
C ALA A 187 13.14 -0.14 7.22
N GLN A 188 13.08 -1.47 7.16
CA GLN A 188 12.81 -2.21 5.92
C GLN A 188 11.39 -1.97 5.44
N VAL A 189 10.40 -1.97 6.35
CA VAL A 189 9.00 -1.67 6.03
C VAL A 189 8.87 -0.24 5.48
N ALA A 190 9.56 0.75 6.07
CA ALA A 190 9.53 2.13 5.59
C ALA A 190 10.11 2.27 4.17
N ARG A 191 11.20 1.55 3.86
CA ARG A 191 11.78 1.50 2.50
C ARG A 191 10.84 0.83 1.50
N ALA A 192 10.28 -0.31 1.85
CA ALA A 192 9.35 -1.06 1.00
C ALA A 192 8.08 -0.27 0.69
N TYR A 193 7.50 0.37 1.69
CA TYR A 193 6.37 1.28 1.50
C TYR A 193 6.74 2.48 0.60
N SER A 194 7.93 3.06 0.81
CA SER A 194 8.37 4.22 0.03
C SER A 194 8.61 3.85 -1.43
N ALA A 195 9.24 2.70 -1.70
CA ALA A 195 9.37 2.16 -3.04
C ALA A 195 8.00 1.91 -3.69
N ALA A 196 7.08 1.22 -3.00
CA ALA A 196 5.73 0.99 -3.50
C ALA A 196 5.00 2.31 -3.83
N ARG A 197 5.07 3.31 -2.95
CA ARG A 197 4.46 4.65 -3.16
C ARG A 197 4.93 5.29 -4.46
N GLU A 198 6.21 5.18 -4.77
CA GLU A 198 6.79 5.81 -5.95
C GLU A 198 6.63 4.99 -7.23
N ILE A 199 6.74 3.66 -7.14
CA ILE A 199 6.49 2.72 -8.24
C ILE A 199 5.10 2.97 -8.84
N PHE A 200 4.08 3.12 -7.99
CA PHE A 200 2.72 3.38 -8.44
C PHE A 200 2.34 4.87 -8.51
N ALA A 201 3.29 5.79 -8.35
CA ALA A 201 3.07 7.25 -8.41
C ALA A 201 1.91 7.75 -7.51
N MET A 202 1.80 7.21 -6.30
CA MET A 202 0.63 7.39 -5.43
C MET A 202 0.41 8.83 -4.97
N ARG A 203 1.47 9.65 -4.85
CA ARG A 203 1.36 11.07 -4.49
C ARG A 203 0.43 11.82 -5.47
N ALA A 204 0.63 11.62 -6.77
CA ALA A 204 -0.20 12.24 -7.79
C ALA A 204 -1.65 11.74 -7.71
N LEU A 205 -1.87 10.44 -7.48
CA LEU A 205 -3.22 9.91 -7.33
C LEU A 205 -3.94 10.51 -6.11
N TRP A 206 -3.27 10.60 -4.96
CA TRP A 206 -3.85 11.21 -3.77
C TRP A 206 -4.17 12.70 -3.97
N GLU A 207 -3.32 13.46 -4.66
CA GLU A 207 -3.60 14.86 -5.00
C GLU A 207 -4.89 15.00 -5.82
N HIS A 208 -5.12 14.11 -6.79
CA HIS A 208 -6.37 14.12 -7.57
C HIS A 208 -7.60 13.72 -6.74
N ILE A 209 -7.48 12.76 -5.81
CA ILE A 209 -8.56 12.36 -4.91
C ILE A 209 -8.91 13.50 -3.96
N GLU A 210 -7.91 14.13 -3.35
CA GLU A 210 -8.07 15.23 -2.39
C GLU A 210 -8.58 16.51 -3.08
N ALA A 211 -8.31 16.69 -4.37
CA ALA A 211 -8.89 17.78 -5.15
C ALA A 211 -10.43 17.67 -5.32
N LEU A 212 -11.02 16.52 -4.97
CA LEU A 212 -12.47 16.32 -4.89
C LEU A 212 -13.06 16.76 -3.54
N ASP A 213 -12.25 17.24 -2.61
CA ASP A 213 -12.73 17.70 -1.31
C ASP A 213 -13.75 18.82 -1.45
N ASN A 214 -14.85 18.72 -0.71
CA ASN A 214 -16.05 19.56 -0.82
C ASN A 214 -16.72 19.57 -2.22
N LYS A 215 -16.39 18.64 -3.12
CA LYS A 215 -17.02 18.49 -4.45
C LYS A 215 -17.80 17.20 -4.62
N VAL A 216 -17.41 16.16 -3.91
CA VAL A 216 -18.07 14.84 -3.91
C VAL A 216 -18.29 14.35 -2.47
N PRO A 217 -19.17 13.36 -2.23
CA PRO A 217 -19.33 12.77 -0.91
C PRO A 217 -17.99 12.28 -0.32
N ALA A 218 -17.71 12.59 0.94
CA ALA A 218 -16.44 12.22 1.59
C ALA A 218 -16.15 10.71 1.55
N GLY A 219 -17.20 9.88 1.60
CA GLY A 219 -17.08 8.43 1.47
C GLY A 219 -16.39 7.98 0.18
N LEU A 220 -16.54 8.73 -0.92
CA LEU A 220 -15.88 8.43 -2.19
C LEU A 220 -14.36 8.67 -2.13
N GLN A 221 -13.93 9.71 -1.39
CA GLN A 221 -12.50 9.95 -1.13
C GLN A 221 -11.91 8.89 -0.18
N TYR A 222 -12.69 8.46 0.82
CA TYR A 222 -12.29 7.37 1.73
C TYR A 222 -12.16 6.04 0.98
N GLU A 223 -13.06 5.76 0.03
CA GLU A 223 -12.95 4.58 -0.84
C GLU A 223 -11.65 4.62 -1.66
N GLY A 224 -11.33 5.74 -2.31
CA GLY A 224 -10.05 5.91 -3.01
C GLY A 224 -8.85 5.71 -2.08
N SER A 225 -8.90 6.28 -0.87
CA SER A 225 -7.85 6.11 0.14
C SER A 225 -7.69 4.64 0.55
N PHE A 226 -8.80 3.92 0.75
CA PHE A 226 -8.78 2.50 1.05
C PHE A 226 -8.16 1.67 -0.07
N GLN A 227 -8.57 1.88 -1.33
CA GLN A 227 -8.01 1.13 -2.45
C GLN A 227 -6.51 1.37 -2.62
N THR A 228 -6.04 2.62 -2.47
CA THR A 228 -4.60 2.91 -2.50
C THR A 228 -3.84 2.24 -1.35
N SER A 229 -4.41 2.22 -0.14
CA SER A 229 -3.79 1.53 1.01
C SER A 229 -3.71 0.01 0.83
N ARG A 230 -4.68 -0.62 0.15
CA ARG A 230 -4.66 -2.05 -0.16
C ARG A 230 -3.54 -2.38 -1.13
N LEU A 231 -3.45 -1.64 -2.24
CA LEU A 231 -2.40 -1.83 -3.23
C LEU A 231 -1.00 -1.60 -2.61
N LEU A 232 -0.84 -0.54 -1.83
CA LEU A 232 0.42 -0.24 -1.17
C LEU A 232 0.81 -1.30 -0.13
N ARG A 233 -0.15 -1.85 0.62
CA ARG A 233 0.10 -2.96 1.53
C ARG A 233 0.58 -4.18 0.75
N HIS A 234 -0.12 -4.56 -0.32
CA HIS A 234 0.24 -5.70 -1.14
C HIS A 234 1.66 -5.54 -1.73
N ALA A 235 1.94 -4.42 -2.39
CA ALA A 235 3.25 -4.13 -2.96
C ALA A 235 4.36 -4.05 -1.91
N THR A 236 4.08 -3.50 -0.73
CA THR A 236 5.06 -3.47 0.38
C THR A 236 5.41 -4.89 0.81
N TYR A 237 4.41 -5.75 1.03
CA TYR A 237 4.64 -7.14 1.42
C TYR A 237 5.40 -7.90 0.34
N TRP A 238 5.01 -7.73 -0.93
CA TRP A 238 5.71 -8.33 -2.05
C TRP A 238 7.19 -7.92 -2.10
N LEU A 239 7.50 -6.63 -1.88
CA LEU A 239 8.88 -6.15 -1.86
C LEU A 239 9.68 -6.70 -0.67
N LEU A 240 9.05 -6.80 0.50
CA LEU A 240 9.69 -7.36 1.70
C LEU A 240 10.01 -8.85 1.55
N THR A 241 9.14 -9.61 0.88
CA THR A 241 9.33 -11.06 0.69
C THR A 241 10.24 -11.39 -0.50
N SER A 242 10.22 -10.55 -1.54
CA SER A 242 10.92 -10.81 -2.81
C SER A 242 12.31 -10.17 -2.88
N ARG A 243 12.67 -9.28 -1.95
CA ARG A 243 13.96 -8.57 -1.93
C ARG A 243 14.56 -8.59 -0.52
N SER A 244 15.70 -9.28 -0.36
CA SER A 244 16.43 -9.35 0.92
C SER A 244 17.11 -8.03 1.32
N SER A 245 17.60 -7.25 0.35
CA SER A 245 18.20 -5.93 0.57
C SER A 245 17.54 -4.88 -0.35
N LEU A 246 16.44 -4.29 0.11
CA LEU A 246 15.71 -3.31 -0.70
C LEU A 246 16.38 -1.92 -0.67
N GLN A 247 16.74 -1.43 -1.84
CA GLN A 247 17.09 -0.02 -2.08
C GLN A 247 15.94 0.64 -2.84
N VAL A 248 15.46 1.79 -2.34
CA VAL A 248 14.25 2.42 -2.87
C VAL A 248 14.42 2.84 -4.32
N ASP A 249 15.50 3.55 -4.66
CA ASP A 249 15.74 4.03 -6.02
C ASP A 249 15.91 2.88 -7.03
N ALA A 250 16.56 1.78 -6.63
CA ALA A 250 16.74 0.61 -7.48
C ALA A 250 15.38 -0.05 -7.80
N ALA A 251 14.54 -0.28 -6.79
CA ALA A 251 13.21 -0.84 -7.00
C ALA A 251 12.32 0.10 -7.84
N VAL A 252 12.40 1.40 -7.63
CA VAL A 252 11.67 2.38 -8.46
C VAL A 252 12.15 2.35 -9.90
N GLY A 253 13.47 2.29 -10.13
CA GLY A 253 14.06 2.18 -11.46
C GLY A 253 13.68 0.90 -12.19
N GLU A 254 13.58 -0.21 -11.47
CA GLU A 254 13.17 -1.52 -11.98
C GLU A 254 11.69 -1.54 -12.38
N PHE A 255 10.79 -1.08 -11.51
CA PHE A 255 9.36 -1.36 -11.66
C PHE A 255 8.54 -0.22 -12.27
N ARG A 256 8.88 1.05 -12.01
CA ARG A 256 7.98 2.18 -12.29
C ARG A 256 7.56 2.30 -13.75
N ALA A 257 8.49 2.08 -14.68
CA ALA A 257 8.19 2.18 -16.11
C ALA A 257 7.23 1.06 -16.55
N GLY A 258 7.48 -0.18 -16.10
CA GLY A 258 6.62 -1.32 -16.40
C GLY A 258 5.23 -1.19 -15.78
N VAL A 259 5.14 -0.75 -14.52
CA VAL A 259 3.86 -0.49 -13.85
C VAL A 259 3.06 0.59 -14.57
N ARG A 260 3.70 1.67 -15.02
CA ARG A 260 3.04 2.72 -15.82
C ARG A 260 2.53 2.18 -17.16
N ALA A 261 3.31 1.32 -17.83
CA ALA A 261 2.88 0.69 -19.07
C ALA A 261 1.68 -0.25 -18.84
N LEU A 262 1.68 -1.01 -17.74
CA LEU A 262 0.57 -1.85 -17.36
C LEU A 262 -0.69 -1.03 -17.05
N GLU A 263 -0.57 0.05 -16.28
CA GLU A 263 -1.70 0.92 -15.90
C GLU A 263 -2.47 1.44 -17.14
N ALA A 264 -1.75 1.76 -18.22
CA ALA A 264 -2.36 2.19 -19.48
C ALA A 264 -3.08 1.07 -20.24
N GLU A 265 -2.73 -0.18 -19.96
CA GLU A 265 -3.19 -1.38 -20.68
C GLU A 265 -4.26 -2.18 -19.91
N ILE A 266 -4.46 -1.89 -18.61
CA ILE A 266 -5.45 -2.60 -17.77
C ILE A 266 -6.82 -2.75 -18.45
N PRO A 267 -7.45 -1.70 -19.03
CA PRO A 267 -8.76 -1.83 -19.64
C PRO A 267 -8.82 -2.86 -20.79
N GLN A 268 -7.70 -3.10 -21.48
CA GLN A 268 -7.59 -4.01 -22.62
C GLN A 268 -7.01 -5.38 -22.24
N ALA A 269 -6.26 -5.45 -21.14
CA ALA A 269 -5.64 -6.70 -20.67
C ALA A 269 -6.55 -7.54 -19.79
N LEU A 270 -7.50 -6.92 -19.09
CA LEU A 270 -8.44 -7.65 -18.23
C LEU A 270 -9.42 -8.49 -19.05
N THR A 271 -9.72 -9.67 -18.53
CA THR A 271 -10.66 -10.63 -19.12
C THR A 271 -11.63 -11.15 -18.06
N GLY A 272 -12.67 -11.85 -18.48
CA GLY A 272 -13.57 -12.57 -17.58
C GLY A 272 -14.18 -11.69 -16.47
N ALA A 273 -14.18 -12.22 -15.24
CA ALA A 273 -14.84 -11.56 -14.11
C ALA A 273 -14.06 -10.35 -13.58
N GLU A 274 -12.74 -10.25 -13.83
CA GLU A 274 -11.96 -9.05 -13.50
C GLU A 274 -12.34 -7.86 -14.37
N LEU A 275 -12.53 -8.07 -15.68
CA LEU A 275 -12.99 -7.01 -16.58
C LEU A 275 -14.37 -6.49 -16.15
N THR A 276 -15.30 -7.40 -15.84
CA THR A 276 -16.63 -7.01 -15.33
C THR A 276 -16.54 -6.19 -14.06
N ARG A 277 -15.75 -6.63 -13.06
CA ARG A 277 -15.56 -5.89 -11.79
C ARG A 277 -14.93 -4.52 -12.02
N PHE A 278 -13.95 -4.44 -12.92
CA PHE A 278 -13.32 -3.18 -13.29
C PHE A 278 -14.33 -2.21 -13.90
N GLU A 279 -15.13 -2.66 -14.87
CA GLU A 279 -16.13 -1.84 -15.55
C GLU A 279 -17.24 -1.38 -14.61
N GLU A 280 -17.75 -2.27 -13.75
CA GLU A 280 -18.74 -1.93 -12.72
C GLU A 280 -18.21 -0.89 -11.73
N SER A 281 -16.98 -1.09 -11.24
CA SER A 281 -16.33 -0.16 -10.32
C SER A 281 -16.11 1.20 -10.97
N ARG A 282 -15.58 1.22 -12.21
CA ARG A 282 -15.37 2.43 -13.01
C ARG A 282 -16.67 3.21 -13.23
N ALA A 283 -17.72 2.53 -13.65
CA ALA A 283 -19.03 3.14 -13.90
C ALA A 283 -19.65 3.70 -12.61
N ARG A 284 -19.61 2.95 -11.51
CA ARG A 284 -20.13 3.39 -10.20
C ARG A 284 -19.38 4.60 -9.66
N LEU A 285 -18.04 4.60 -9.74
CA LEU A 285 -17.21 5.72 -9.29
C LEU A 285 -17.51 6.99 -10.12
N ALA A 286 -17.62 6.85 -11.45
CA ALA A 286 -17.97 7.95 -12.33
C ALA A 286 -19.38 8.50 -12.05
N ALA A 287 -20.37 7.62 -11.87
CA ALA A 287 -21.74 7.99 -11.51
C ALA A 287 -21.84 8.69 -10.14
N SER A 288 -20.89 8.43 -9.24
CA SER A 288 -20.79 9.07 -7.92
C SER A 288 -20.10 10.43 -7.95
N GLY A 289 -19.73 10.94 -9.14
CA GLY A 289 -19.13 12.26 -9.33
C GLY A 289 -17.60 12.27 -9.43
N MET A 290 -16.94 11.11 -9.43
CA MET A 290 -15.49 11.04 -9.68
C MET A 290 -15.21 11.30 -11.17
N PRO A 291 -14.27 12.21 -11.53
CA PRO A 291 -13.90 12.45 -12.91
C PRO A 291 -13.50 11.15 -13.65
N PRO A 292 -13.94 10.91 -14.90
CA PRO A 292 -13.74 9.62 -15.56
C PRO A 292 -12.30 9.09 -15.59
N PRO A 293 -11.25 9.92 -15.84
CA PRO A 293 -9.87 9.43 -15.78
C PRO A 293 -9.46 8.96 -14.38
N LEU A 294 -9.94 9.63 -13.33
CA LEU A 294 -9.66 9.26 -11.94
C LEU A 294 -10.47 8.02 -11.55
N ALA A 295 -11.74 7.92 -11.97
CA ALA A 295 -12.58 6.74 -11.75
C ALA A 295 -11.96 5.48 -12.38
N SER A 296 -11.49 5.58 -13.62
CA SER A 296 -10.76 4.50 -14.29
C SER A 296 -9.50 4.12 -13.51
N ARG A 297 -8.71 5.12 -13.09
CA ARG A 297 -7.47 4.88 -12.34
C ARG A 297 -7.71 4.19 -10.99
N VAL A 298 -8.69 4.65 -10.22
CA VAL A 298 -9.05 4.04 -8.93
C VAL A 298 -9.61 2.62 -9.14
N ALA A 299 -10.41 2.39 -10.19
CA ALA A 299 -10.92 1.06 -10.52
C ALA A 299 -9.81 0.08 -10.92
N SER A 300 -8.73 0.56 -11.58
CA SER A 300 -7.58 -0.27 -11.96
C SER A 300 -6.71 -0.73 -10.78
N LEU A 301 -6.82 -0.11 -9.59
CA LEU A 301 -5.95 -0.40 -8.45
C LEU A 301 -6.00 -1.87 -7.99
N GLU A 302 -7.15 -2.54 -8.13
CA GLU A 302 -7.26 -3.96 -7.77
C GLU A 302 -6.43 -4.85 -8.72
N ALA A 303 -6.53 -4.61 -10.03
CA ALA A 303 -5.77 -5.35 -11.05
C ALA A 303 -4.25 -5.07 -10.94
N LEU A 304 -3.88 -3.86 -10.53
CA LEU A 304 -2.49 -3.46 -10.30
C LEU A 304 -1.80 -4.19 -9.15
N ASN A 305 -2.51 -4.99 -8.34
CA ASN A 305 -1.85 -5.89 -7.40
C ASN A 305 -0.90 -6.88 -8.12
N ALA A 306 -1.24 -7.30 -9.34
CA ALA A 306 -0.38 -8.19 -10.14
C ALA A 306 0.83 -7.48 -10.79
N ALA A 307 0.97 -6.16 -10.61
CA ALA A 307 1.88 -5.37 -11.44
C ALA A 307 3.36 -5.74 -11.26
N LEU A 308 3.80 -5.97 -10.03
CA LEU A 308 5.20 -6.32 -9.77
C LEU A 308 5.55 -7.69 -10.35
N ASP A 309 4.65 -8.67 -10.22
CA ASP A 309 4.80 -9.99 -10.84
C ASP A 309 4.85 -9.88 -12.36
N ILE A 310 3.90 -9.17 -12.98
CA ILE A 310 3.86 -8.99 -14.44
C ILE A 310 5.16 -8.34 -14.95
N VAL A 311 5.69 -7.34 -14.26
CA VAL A 311 6.94 -6.68 -14.67
C VAL A 311 8.14 -7.63 -14.57
N GLU A 312 8.25 -8.42 -13.49
CA GLU A 312 9.33 -9.40 -13.38
C GLU A 312 9.21 -10.51 -14.43
N ILE A 313 8.01 -11.05 -14.66
CA ILE A 313 7.78 -12.09 -15.66
C ILE A 313 8.11 -11.56 -17.06
N SER A 314 7.66 -10.34 -17.38
CA SER A 314 7.96 -9.65 -18.64
C SER A 314 9.48 -9.56 -18.87
N ALA A 315 10.24 -9.14 -17.85
CA ALA A 315 11.69 -9.05 -17.93
C ALA A 315 12.35 -10.44 -18.09
N ALA A 316 11.92 -11.43 -17.31
CA ALA A 316 12.49 -12.78 -17.32
C ALA A 316 12.27 -13.51 -18.66
N HIS A 317 11.11 -13.31 -19.28
CA HIS A 317 10.74 -13.94 -20.56
C HIS A 317 11.01 -13.06 -21.79
N ARG A 318 11.56 -11.85 -21.60
CA ARG A 318 11.79 -10.85 -22.66
C ARG A 318 10.53 -10.56 -23.48
N ALA A 319 9.36 -10.63 -22.84
CA ALA A 319 8.07 -10.30 -23.42
C ALA A 319 7.69 -8.87 -23.04
N SER A 320 6.80 -8.23 -23.81
CA SER A 320 6.31 -6.91 -23.42
C SER A 320 5.41 -6.98 -22.18
N VAL A 321 5.32 -5.90 -21.40
CA VAL A 321 4.43 -5.83 -20.24
C VAL A 321 2.97 -6.05 -20.65
N SER A 322 2.53 -5.48 -21.79
CA SER A 322 1.17 -5.67 -22.31
C SER A 322 0.89 -7.14 -22.66
N GLU A 323 1.79 -7.80 -23.39
CA GLU A 323 1.65 -9.22 -23.71
C GLU A 323 1.60 -10.09 -22.45
N THR A 324 2.53 -9.83 -21.52
CA THR A 324 2.61 -10.57 -20.25
C THR A 324 1.34 -10.38 -19.43
N ALA A 325 0.80 -9.16 -19.35
CA ALA A 325 -0.44 -8.87 -18.64
C ALA A 325 -1.63 -9.61 -19.23
N ARG A 326 -1.78 -9.59 -20.57
CA ARG A 326 -2.86 -10.32 -21.26
C ARG A 326 -2.77 -11.82 -20.97
N VAL A 327 -1.57 -12.42 -21.03
CA VAL A 327 -1.38 -13.83 -20.66
C VAL A 327 -1.69 -14.06 -19.18
N TYR A 328 -1.26 -13.16 -18.29
CA TYR A 328 -1.46 -13.29 -16.85
C TYR A 328 -2.95 -13.31 -16.46
N PHE A 329 -3.73 -12.37 -16.98
CA PHE A 329 -5.17 -12.28 -16.72
C PHE A 329 -5.97 -13.38 -17.43
N GLU A 330 -5.57 -13.77 -18.65
CA GLU A 330 -6.20 -14.89 -19.36
C GLU A 330 -5.96 -16.22 -18.63
N VAL A 331 -4.74 -16.48 -18.14
CA VAL A 331 -4.46 -17.63 -17.26
C VAL A 331 -5.35 -17.60 -16.03
N GLY A 332 -5.47 -16.46 -15.36
CA GLY A 332 -6.32 -16.27 -14.19
C GLY A 332 -7.78 -16.61 -14.48
N THR A 333 -8.29 -16.15 -15.62
CA THR A 333 -9.65 -16.42 -16.10
C THR A 333 -9.83 -17.92 -16.37
N ARG A 334 -8.90 -18.54 -17.12
CA ARG A 334 -8.96 -19.94 -17.53
C ARG A 334 -8.97 -20.92 -16.36
N ILE A 335 -8.22 -20.62 -15.30
CA ILE A 335 -8.19 -21.43 -14.07
C ILE A 335 -9.25 -21.02 -13.05
N GLY A 336 -10.07 -20.00 -13.33
CA GLY A 336 -11.10 -19.51 -12.42
C GLY A 336 -10.55 -18.87 -11.14
N PHE A 337 -9.35 -18.29 -11.24
CA PHE A 337 -8.63 -17.63 -10.15
C PHE A 337 -9.44 -16.52 -9.49
N ASP A 338 -10.21 -15.78 -10.28
CA ASP A 338 -11.07 -14.68 -9.83
C ASP A 338 -12.00 -15.09 -8.70
N TRP A 339 -12.59 -16.28 -8.83
CA TRP A 339 -13.50 -16.81 -7.82
C TRP A 339 -12.74 -17.20 -6.55
N LEU A 340 -11.60 -17.87 -6.69
CA LEU A 340 -10.78 -18.30 -5.57
C LEU A 340 -10.27 -17.10 -4.76
N ARG A 341 -9.75 -16.08 -5.45
CA ARG A 341 -9.30 -14.82 -4.84
C ARG A 341 -10.45 -14.11 -4.12
N ALA A 342 -11.61 -13.99 -4.77
CA ALA A 342 -12.77 -13.34 -4.17
C ALA A 342 -13.27 -14.07 -2.90
N ARG A 343 -13.17 -15.40 -2.86
CA ARG A 343 -13.53 -16.20 -1.67
C ARG A 343 -12.50 -16.06 -0.56
N ILE A 344 -11.21 -16.08 -0.88
CA ILE A 344 -10.13 -15.85 0.10
C ILE A 344 -10.29 -14.48 0.76
N GLU A 345 -10.57 -13.42 0.00
CA GLU A 345 -10.76 -12.07 0.55
C GLU A 345 -12.03 -11.96 1.44
N LYS A 346 -13.05 -12.79 1.19
CA LYS A 346 -14.30 -12.85 1.98
C LYS A 346 -14.21 -13.71 3.25
N LEU A 347 -13.09 -14.40 3.49
CA LEU A 347 -12.90 -15.17 4.72
C LEU A 347 -13.01 -14.26 5.95
N ALA A 348 -13.91 -14.64 6.86
CA ALA A 348 -14.01 -14.03 8.17
C ALA A 348 -12.72 -14.31 8.96
N VAL A 349 -12.25 -13.30 9.69
CA VAL A 349 -11.02 -13.37 10.47
C VAL A 349 -11.35 -12.98 11.89
N ASP A 350 -11.43 -13.98 12.76
CA ASP A 350 -11.79 -13.80 14.17
C ASP A 350 -10.57 -13.68 15.09
N GLY A 351 -9.38 -14.02 14.58
CA GLY A 351 -8.12 -13.93 15.31
C GLY A 351 -6.86 -13.83 14.43
N PRO A 352 -5.68 -13.62 15.07
CA PRO A 352 -4.42 -13.33 14.37
C PRO A 352 -3.95 -14.46 13.46
N TRP A 353 -4.17 -15.73 13.83
CA TRP A 353 -3.78 -16.89 13.02
C TRP A 353 -4.60 -17.04 11.75
N GLN A 354 -5.90 -16.75 11.81
CA GLN A 354 -6.76 -16.71 10.62
C GLN A 354 -6.37 -15.56 9.68
N ALA A 355 -5.92 -14.42 10.22
CA ALA A 355 -5.39 -13.32 9.41
C ALA A 355 -4.12 -13.74 8.63
N ILE A 356 -3.21 -14.45 9.32
CA ILE A 356 -2.00 -15.03 8.72
C ILE A 356 -2.39 -16.08 7.66
N ALA A 357 -3.30 -17.00 7.99
CA ALA A 357 -3.75 -18.04 7.06
C ALA A 357 -4.37 -17.44 5.79
N ARG A 358 -5.18 -16.38 5.91
CA ARG A 358 -5.81 -15.72 4.76
C ARG A 358 -4.76 -15.08 3.86
N THR A 359 -3.76 -14.44 4.47
CA THR A 359 -2.61 -13.88 3.75
C THR A 359 -1.81 -14.97 3.03
N GLY A 360 -1.48 -16.06 3.74
CA GLY A 360 -0.76 -17.20 3.17
C GLY A 360 -1.51 -17.86 2.00
N LEU A 361 -2.83 -18.01 2.11
CA LEU A 361 -3.67 -18.52 1.01
C LEU A 361 -3.64 -17.61 -0.20
N ARG A 362 -3.80 -16.29 0.00
CA ARG A 362 -3.72 -15.32 -1.09
C ARG A 362 -2.37 -15.37 -1.79
N ASP A 363 -1.28 -15.36 -1.04
CA ASP A 363 0.07 -15.34 -1.59
C ASP A 363 0.39 -16.66 -2.31
N ALA A 364 -0.07 -17.79 -1.78
CA ALA A 364 0.05 -19.09 -2.44
C ALA A 364 -0.74 -19.12 -3.76
N ALA A 365 -1.96 -18.58 -3.77
CA ALA A 365 -2.77 -18.47 -4.97
C ALA A 365 -2.07 -17.61 -6.04
N LEU A 366 -1.56 -16.43 -5.68
CA LEU A 366 -0.83 -15.54 -6.60
C LEU A 366 0.43 -16.21 -7.18
N ARG A 367 1.19 -16.95 -6.35
CA ARG A 367 2.36 -17.72 -6.82
C ARG A 367 1.98 -18.77 -7.87
N VAL A 368 0.80 -19.40 -7.74
CA VAL A 368 0.32 -20.36 -8.73
C VAL A 368 0.01 -19.65 -10.06
N GLN A 369 -0.73 -18.54 -10.03
CA GLN A 369 -1.03 -17.77 -11.24
C GLN A 369 0.25 -17.32 -11.93
N ARG A 370 1.20 -16.75 -11.19
CA ARG A 370 2.53 -16.38 -11.70
C ARG A 370 3.23 -17.53 -12.40
N ARG A 371 3.39 -18.69 -11.73
CA ARG A 371 4.12 -19.84 -12.29
C ARG A 371 3.44 -20.39 -13.55
N LEU A 372 2.11 -20.35 -13.60
CA LEU A 372 1.36 -20.74 -14.81
C LEU A 372 1.59 -19.74 -15.95
N SER A 373 1.58 -18.44 -15.67
CA SER A 373 1.89 -17.41 -16.68
C SER A 373 3.31 -17.55 -17.23
N GLU A 374 4.31 -17.81 -16.37
CA GLU A 374 5.69 -18.10 -16.78
C GLU A 374 5.76 -19.33 -17.69
N ARG A 375 5.03 -20.42 -17.36
CA ARG A 375 4.96 -21.63 -18.19
C ARG A 375 4.33 -21.36 -19.55
N VAL A 376 3.24 -20.59 -19.62
CA VAL A 376 2.62 -20.20 -20.90
C VAL A 376 3.59 -19.37 -21.73
N LEU A 377 4.29 -18.42 -21.09
CA LEU A 377 5.25 -17.55 -21.78
C LEU A 377 6.51 -18.28 -22.25
N ALA A 378 6.91 -19.36 -21.57
CA ALA A 378 8.04 -20.20 -21.96
C ALA A 378 7.78 -21.06 -23.21
N ARG A 379 6.52 -21.26 -23.61
CA ARG A 379 6.18 -22.04 -24.82
C ARG A 379 6.58 -21.27 -26.08
N SER A 380 7.08 -22.00 -27.08
CA SER A 380 7.53 -21.45 -28.37
C SER A 380 6.40 -21.00 -29.29
N GLU A 381 5.17 -21.41 -28.99
CA GLU A 381 3.96 -21.05 -29.74
C GLU A 381 3.75 -19.53 -29.70
N ARG A 382 3.71 -18.91 -30.88
CA ARG A 382 3.39 -17.48 -31.04
C ARG A 382 1.89 -17.33 -31.32
N GLY A 383 1.31 -16.23 -30.89
CA GLY A 383 -0.10 -15.94 -31.12
C GLY A 383 -0.64 -14.93 -30.12
N SER A 384 -1.96 -14.74 -30.13
CA SER A 384 -2.65 -13.98 -29.08
C SER A 384 -2.48 -14.66 -27.71
N ALA A 385 -2.67 -13.90 -26.63
CA ALA A 385 -2.66 -14.45 -25.28
C ALA A 385 -3.65 -15.63 -25.13
N GLU A 386 -4.86 -15.47 -25.67
CA GLU A 386 -5.90 -16.51 -25.71
C GLU A 386 -5.41 -17.79 -26.42
N ALA A 387 -4.77 -17.68 -27.58
CA ALA A 387 -4.25 -18.83 -28.30
C ALA A 387 -3.15 -19.55 -27.52
N ARG A 388 -2.23 -18.80 -26.88
CA ARG A 388 -1.14 -19.36 -26.08
C ARG A 388 -1.68 -20.05 -24.81
N VAL A 389 -2.65 -19.45 -24.13
CA VAL A 389 -3.31 -20.05 -22.97
C VAL A 389 -4.15 -21.25 -23.37
N GLY A 390 -4.80 -21.22 -24.54
CA GLY A 390 -5.50 -22.35 -25.14
C GLY A 390 -4.59 -23.55 -25.37
N ALA A 391 -3.45 -23.35 -26.04
CA ALA A 391 -2.47 -24.41 -26.28
C ALA A 391 -1.86 -24.98 -24.99
N TRP A 392 -1.60 -24.12 -23.99
CA TRP A 392 -1.22 -24.59 -22.67
C TRP A 392 -2.33 -25.41 -22.01
N ALA A 393 -3.59 -24.97 -22.09
CA ALA A 393 -4.73 -25.66 -21.49
C ALA A 393 -4.96 -27.05 -22.11
N GLU A 394 -4.79 -27.18 -23.43
CA GLU A 394 -4.81 -28.47 -24.13
C GLU A 394 -3.69 -29.38 -23.64
N SER A 395 -2.48 -28.85 -23.51
CA SER A 395 -1.31 -29.58 -22.99
C SER A 395 -1.45 -29.97 -21.51
N ALA A 396 -2.16 -29.18 -20.71
CA ALA A 396 -2.46 -29.49 -19.30
C ALA A 396 -3.54 -30.59 -19.17
N GLY A 397 -4.39 -30.74 -20.18
CA GLY A 397 -5.30 -31.86 -20.37
C GLY A 397 -6.08 -32.26 -19.12
N ASN A 398 -5.83 -33.48 -18.63
CA ASN A 398 -6.55 -34.08 -17.51
C ASN A 398 -6.37 -33.34 -16.19
N ASP A 399 -5.22 -32.72 -15.96
CA ASP A 399 -4.96 -32.01 -14.71
C ASP A 399 -5.83 -30.75 -14.61
N LEU A 400 -5.92 -29.99 -15.71
CA LEU A 400 -6.80 -28.82 -15.79
C LEU A 400 -8.27 -29.23 -15.67
N ALA A 401 -8.68 -30.31 -16.33
CA ALA A 401 -10.04 -30.82 -16.22
C ALA A 401 -10.40 -31.28 -14.80
N LEU A 402 -9.45 -31.90 -14.08
CA LEU A 402 -9.63 -32.27 -12.67
C LEU A 402 -9.80 -31.02 -11.81
N TRP A 403 -8.94 -30.02 -11.97
CA TRP A 403 -9.06 -28.75 -11.25
C TRP A 403 -10.40 -28.06 -11.51
N GLN A 404 -10.85 -28.01 -12.77
CA GLN A 404 -12.12 -27.39 -13.12
C GLN A 404 -13.32 -28.08 -12.47
N ARG A 405 -13.29 -29.42 -12.35
CA ARG A 405 -14.28 -30.19 -11.57
C ARG A 405 -14.23 -29.84 -10.09
N THR A 406 -13.04 -29.86 -9.47
CA THR A 406 -12.87 -29.46 -8.06
C THR A 406 -13.39 -28.05 -7.81
N LEU A 407 -13.09 -27.10 -8.70
CA LEU A 407 -13.58 -25.72 -8.59
C LEU A 407 -15.10 -25.63 -8.72
N ALA A 408 -15.71 -26.42 -9.61
CA ALA A 408 -17.17 -26.50 -9.74
C ALA A 408 -17.83 -27.06 -8.48
N ASP A 409 -17.26 -28.12 -7.90
CA ASP A 409 -17.75 -28.72 -6.65
C ASP A 409 -17.65 -27.72 -5.48
N MET A 410 -16.52 -27.00 -5.37
CA MET A 410 -16.34 -25.94 -4.37
C MET A 410 -17.38 -24.81 -4.52
N ARG A 411 -17.71 -24.44 -5.76
CA ARG A 411 -18.75 -23.44 -6.06
C ARG A 411 -20.14 -23.93 -5.63
N ALA A 412 -20.48 -25.17 -5.96
CA ALA A 412 -21.77 -25.78 -5.64
C ALA A 412 -21.97 -25.96 -4.13
N ALA A 413 -20.92 -26.34 -3.41
CA ALA A 413 -20.95 -26.50 -1.96
C ALA A 413 -21.06 -25.18 -1.19
N GLY A 414 -21.00 -24.02 -1.87
CA GLY A 414 -20.94 -22.71 -1.21
C GLY A 414 -19.67 -22.52 -0.38
N ALA A 415 -18.63 -23.32 -0.66
CA ALA A 415 -17.49 -23.45 0.22
C ALA A 415 -16.70 -22.15 0.31
N GLY A 416 -16.58 -21.63 1.53
CA GLY A 416 -15.94 -20.37 1.84
C GLY A 416 -15.20 -20.39 3.17
N ASP A 417 -14.87 -21.57 3.68
CA ASP A 417 -14.04 -21.73 4.88
C ASP A 417 -12.55 -21.88 4.53
N PHE A 418 -11.70 -21.77 5.54
CA PHE A 418 -10.25 -21.87 5.37
C PHE A 418 -9.80 -23.23 4.83
N ALA A 419 -10.41 -24.33 5.30
CA ALA A 419 -10.01 -25.68 4.93
C ALA A 419 -10.24 -25.93 3.43
N THR A 420 -11.43 -25.60 2.94
CA THR A 420 -11.80 -25.82 1.54
C THR A 420 -10.96 -24.96 0.61
N LEU A 421 -10.71 -23.69 0.98
CA LEU A 421 -9.87 -22.81 0.17
C LEU A 421 -8.40 -23.22 0.18
N THR A 422 -7.91 -23.81 1.29
CA THR A 422 -6.56 -24.41 1.34
C THR A 422 -6.45 -25.57 0.37
N VAL A 423 -7.44 -26.47 0.36
CA VAL A 423 -7.50 -27.58 -0.60
C VAL A 423 -7.57 -27.07 -2.03
N GLY A 424 -8.34 -26.02 -2.28
CA GLY A 424 -8.44 -25.39 -3.61
C GLY A 424 -7.09 -24.84 -4.08
N VAL A 425 -6.39 -24.08 -3.24
CA VAL A 425 -5.06 -23.52 -3.55
C VAL A 425 -4.04 -24.64 -3.80
N GLU A 426 -4.02 -25.69 -3.00
CA GLU A 426 -3.09 -26.81 -3.19
C GLU A 426 -3.43 -27.65 -4.43
N SER A 427 -4.72 -27.76 -4.78
CA SER A 427 -5.17 -28.46 -6.00
C SER A 427 -4.74 -27.71 -7.25
N VAL A 428 -4.95 -26.39 -7.32
CA VAL A 428 -4.50 -25.57 -8.46
C VAL A 428 -2.97 -25.51 -8.55
N ARG A 429 -2.26 -25.60 -7.41
CA ARG A 429 -0.80 -25.66 -7.38
C ARG A 429 -0.24 -26.85 -8.15
N ARG A 430 -0.96 -27.97 -8.23
CA ARG A 430 -0.55 -29.14 -9.03
C ARG A 430 -0.47 -28.83 -10.52
N LEU A 431 -1.28 -27.88 -11.02
CA LEU A 431 -1.19 -27.41 -12.42
C LEU A 431 0.13 -26.66 -12.69
N ALA A 432 0.65 -26.00 -11.65
CA ALA A 432 1.89 -25.26 -11.74
C ALA A 432 3.11 -26.16 -11.57
N GLY A 433 2.96 -27.26 -10.79
CA GLY A 433 3.92 -28.36 -10.62
C GLY A 433 4.51 -28.84 -11.93
#